data_AF-M1ELL3-F1
#
_entry.id   AF-M1ELL3-F1
#
_cell.length_a   1.000
_cell.length_b   1.000
_cell.length_c   1.000
_cell.angle_alpha   90.00
_cell.angle_beta   90.00
_cell.angle_gamma   90.00
#
_symmetry.space_group_name_H-M   'P 1'
#
loop_
_entity.id
_entity.type
_entity.pdbx_description
1 polymer ?
#
loop_
_entity_poly.entity_id
_entity_poly.type
_entity_poly.pdbx_seq_one_letter_code
_entity_poly.pdbx_strand_id
1 'polypeptide(L)'
;LDEGKCSYIRGKTEATIKNFSPFYSRQYSVAFCHHVRSEVEQQRDLTSQFLKTKPPLEPGTVLYEAELSQFAEDIKKWKERYIVVKNDFAIESYENKEAYQKGATPKSRILPAGGKVLTSEDEYNLLSDRFFPDPIASSEKDNAQPFVVLPKEFPVYLWQPFLRHGY
;
A
#
# COMPACT_ATOMS: atom_id res chain seq x y z
N LEU A 1 -8.27 14.55 13.44
CA LEU A 1 -8.45 13.94 14.77
C LEU A 1 -8.09 14.98 15.82
N ASP A 2 -8.88 15.11 16.88
CA ASP A 2 -8.50 15.96 18.01
C ASP A 2 -7.37 15.31 18.83
N GLU A 3 -6.73 16.12 19.69
CA GLU A 3 -5.57 15.68 20.47
C GLU A 3 -5.90 14.57 21.47
N GLY A 4 -7.08 14.61 22.08
CA GLY A 4 -7.54 13.57 23.01
C GLY A 4 -7.65 12.20 22.35
N LYS A 5 -8.26 12.14 21.16
CA LYS A 5 -8.35 10.91 20.35
C LYS A 5 -6.97 10.45 19.89
N CYS A 6 -6.10 11.36 19.45
CA CYS A 6 -4.73 11.02 19.07
C CYS A 6 -3.95 10.39 20.23
N SER A 7 -4.05 10.96 21.44
CA SER A 7 -3.42 10.43 22.64
C SER A 7 -3.95 9.04 23.01
N TYR A 8 -5.28 8.86 22.95
CA TYR A 8 -5.90 7.56 23.19
C TYR A 8 -5.44 6.47 22.21
N ILE A 9 -5.44 6.76 20.90
CA ILE A 9 -4.98 5.83 19.87
C ILE A 9 -3.50 5.48 20.07
N ARG A 10 -2.66 6.47 20.43
CA ARG A 10 -1.26 6.25 20.74
C ARG A 10 -1.10 5.29 21.93
N GLY A 11 -1.79 5.54 23.04
CA GLY A 11 -1.72 4.66 24.21
C GLY A 11 -2.17 3.22 23.92
N LYS A 12 -3.22 3.03 23.11
CA LYS A 12 -3.65 1.70 22.65
C LYS A 12 -2.60 1.02 21.77
N THR A 13 -1.96 1.77 20.87
CA THR A 13 -0.89 1.28 20.00
C THR A 13 0.31 0.83 20.83
N GLU A 14 0.75 1.67 21.76
CA GLU A 14 1.87 1.37 22.67
C GLU A 14 1.59 0.13 23.53
N ALA A 15 0.39 0.01 24.10
CA ALA A 15 0.00 -1.16 24.87
C ALA A 15 0.00 -2.43 24.01
N THR A 16 -0.51 -2.36 22.77
CA THR A 16 -0.52 -3.49 21.83
C THR A 16 0.90 -3.93 21.50
N ILE A 17 1.79 -2.99 21.16
CA ILE A 17 3.19 -3.30 20.89
C ILE A 17 3.86 -3.88 22.14
N LYS A 18 3.68 -3.28 23.32
CA LYS A 18 4.25 -3.77 24.58
C LYS A 18 3.81 -5.21 24.90
N ASN A 19 2.55 -5.54 24.61
CA ASN A 19 2.03 -6.90 24.81
C ASN A 19 2.57 -7.88 23.77
N PHE A 20 2.81 -7.44 22.53
CA PHE A 20 3.36 -8.27 21.46
C PHE A 20 4.87 -8.52 21.60
N SER A 21 5.63 -7.52 22.07
CA SER A 21 7.10 -7.56 22.10
C SER A 21 7.71 -8.79 22.79
N PRO A 22 7.22 -9.27 23.95
CA PRO A 22 7.75 -10.47 24.58
C PRO A 22 7.57 -11.74 23.73
N PHE A 23 6.47 -11.84 22.97
CA PHE A 23 6.25 -12.95 22.04
C PHE A 23 7.23 -12.87 20.88
N TYR A 24 7.37 -11.69 20.28
CA TYR A 24 8.34 -11.46 19.21
C TYR A 24 9.76 -11.83 19.64
N SER A 25 10.23 -11.34 20.80
CA SER A 25 11.58 -11.62 21.30
C SER A 25 11.82 -13.11 21.51
N ARG A 26 10.85 -13.84 22.09
CA ARG A 26 10.97 -15.30 22.27
C ARG A 26 11.03 -16.03 20.93
N GLN A 27 10.15 -15.68 19.99
CA GLN A 27 10.12 -16.29 18.67
C GLN A 27 11.37 -15.98 17.86
N TYR A 28 11.91 -14.76 17.99
CA TYR A 28 13.17 -14.37 17.38
C TYR A 28 14.32 -15.27 17.84
N SER A 29 14.45 -15.50 19.15
CA SER A 29 15.48 -16.41 19.69
C SER A 29 15.33 -17.84 19.15
N VAL A 30 14.10 -18.36 19.08
CA VAL A 30 13.83 -19.71 18.55
C VAL A 30 14.19 -19.79 17.07
N ALA A 31 13.72 -18.84 16.25
CA ALA A 31 14.01 -18.78 14.82
C ALA A 31 15.52 -18.64 14.55
N PHE A 32 16.22 -17.83 15.35
CA PHE A 32 17.67 -17.66 15.26
C PHE A 32 18.42 -18.96 15.59
N CYS A 33 18.09 -19.61 16.71
CA CYS A 33 18.71 -20.90 17.08
C CYS A 33 18.44 -21.98 16.03
N HIS A 34 17.21 -22.03 15.49
CA HIS A 34 16.87 -22.94 14.40
C HIS A 34 17.71 -22.67 13.15
N HIS A 35 17.85 -21.41 12.75
CA HIS A 35 18.68 -21.01 11.61
C HIS A 35 20.14 -21.45 11.80
N VAL A 36 20.75 -21.16 12.95
CA VAL A 36 22.13 -21.60 13.27
C VAL A 36 22.24 -23.12 13.23
N ARG A 37 21.29 -23.84 13.82
CA ARG A 37 21.26 -25.30 13.81
C ARG A 37 21.19 -25.86 12.39
N SER A 38 20.31 -25.32 11.55
CA SER A 38 20.14 -25.75 10.15
C SER A 38 21.43 -25.59 9.34
N GLU A 39 22.15 -24.48 9.54
CA GLU A 39 23.44 -24.22 8.89
C GLU A 39 24.54 -25.17 9.38
N VAL A 40 24.61 -25.44 10.68
CA VAL A 40 25.63 -26.32 11.30
C VAL A 40 25.38 -27.79 10.95
N GLU A 41 24.14 -28.27 11.08
CA GLU A 41 23.77 -29.67 10.81
C GLU A 41 23.71 -29.97 9.30
N GLN A 42 23.94 -28.96 8.44
CA GLN A 42 23.82 -29.06 6.99
C GLN A 42 22.50 -29.70 6.56
N GLN A 43 21.41 -29.41 7.28
CA GLN A 43 20.05 -29.68 6.80
C GLN A 43 19.79 -28.72 5.63
N ARG A 44 20.41 -29.01 4.49
CA ARG A 44 20.24 -28.26 3.27
C ARG A 44 19.00 -28.83 2.61
N ASP A 45 17.97 -28.01 2.50
CA ASP A 45 16.99 -28.18 1.44
C ASP A 45 17.74 -28.43 0.11
N LEU A 46 17.16 -29.27 -0.75
CA LEU A 46 17.74 -29.62 -2.06
C LEU A 46 18.26 -28.35 -2.74
N THR A 47 19.57 -28.29 -2.98
CA THR A 47 20.21 -27.08 -3.50
C THR A 47 19.70 -26.86 -4.92
N SER A 48 19.00 -25.74 -5.14
CA SER A 48 18.53 -25.36 -6.48
C SER A 48 19.71 -25.32 -7.45
N GLN A 49 19.51 -25.91 -8.64
CA GLN A 49 20.48 -25.83 -9.74
C GLN A 49 20.40 -24.47 -10.47
N PHE A 50 19.37 -23.66 -10.18
CA PHE A 50 19.27 -22.30 -10.69
C PHE A 50 20.10 -21.33 -9.86
N LEU A 51 20.64 -20.31 -10.52
CA LEU A 51 21.20 -19.15 -9.82
C LEU A 51 20.10 -18.52 -8.95
N LYS A 52 20.39 -18.37 -7.66
CA LYS A 52 19.38 -17.99 -6.65
C LYS A 52 18.79 -16.60 -6.84
N THR A 53 19.53 -15.68 -7.44
CA THR A 53 19.10 -14.28 -7.57
C THR A 53 19.68 -13.62 -8.79
N LYS A 54 18.87 -12.76 -9.43
CA LYS A 54 19.38 -11.73 -10.34
C LYS A 54 20.14 -10.69 -9.51
N PRO A 55 21.19 -10.04 -10.06
CA PRO A 55 21.83 -8.92 -9.38
C PRO A 55 20.78 -7.89 -8.96
N PRO A 56 20.88 -7.30 -7.75
CA PRO A 56 19.97 -6.25 -7.33
C PRO A 56 20.06 -5.07 -8.33
N LEU A 57 18.90 -4.53 -8.71
CA LEU A 57 18.84 -3.35 -9.57
C LEU A 57 19.33 -2.12 -8.80
N GLU A 58 19.91 -1.16 -9.51
CA GLU A 58 20.34 0.11 -8.92
C GLU A 58 19.17 0.82 -8.20
N PRO A 59 19.37 1.37 -6.99
CA PRO A 59 18.32 2.07 -6.26
C PRO A 59 17.64 3.14 -7.11
N GLY A 60 16.31 3.10 -7.18
CA GLY A 60 15.52 4.06 -7.97
C GLY A 60 15.40 3.72 -9.45
N THR A 61 15.86 2.54 -9.89
CA THR A 61 15.57 2.02 -11.23
C THR A 61 14.05 2.03 -11.48
N VAL A 62 13.63 2.64 -12.57
CA VAL A 62 12.23 2.67 -13.00
C VAL A 62 11.90 1.33 -13.66
N LEU A 63 10.93 0.62 -13.09
CA LEU A 63 10.38 -0.62 -13.63
C LEU A 63 9.25 -0.35 -14.63
N TYR A 64 8.48 0.71 -14.41
CA TYR A 64 7.37 1.12 -15.26
C TYR A 64 7.13 2.62 -15.15
N GLU A 65 6.71 3.26 -16.24
CA GLU A 65 6.32 4.67 -16.26
C GLU A 65 5.15 4.90 -17.22
N ALA A 66 4.24 5.80 -16.86
CA ALA A 66 3.08 6.14 -17.67
C ALA A 66 2.52 7.52 -17.31
N GLU A 67 1.80 8.13 -18.25
CA GLU A 67 0.92 9.28 -17.98
C GLU A 67 -0.51 8.76 -17.78
N LEU A 68 -1.11 9.14 -16.65
CA LEU A 68 -2.42 8.66 -16.22
C LEU A 68 -3.21 9.82 -15.59
N SER A 69 -4.54 9.79 -15.75
CA SER A 69 -5.42 10.65 -14.98
C SER A 69 -5.54 10.10 -13.57
N GLN A 70 -5.15 10.90 -12.56
CA GLN A 70 -5.21 10.54 -11.15
C GLN A 70 -6.10 11.55 -10.42
N PHE A 71 -6.93 11.05 -9.50
CA PHE A 71 -7.73 11.92 -8.65
C PHE A 71 -6.89 12.55 -7.53
N ALA A 72 -6.73 13.87 -7.58
CA ALA A 72 -6.04 14.65 -6.55
C ALA A 72 -7.03 15.02 -5.43
N GLU A 73 -7.01 14.24 -4.34
CA GLU A 73 -7.95 14.33 -3.23
C GLU A 73 -7.89 15.67 -2.47
N ASP A 74 -6.71 16.29 -2.40
CA ASP A 74 -6.47 17.59 -1.75
C ASP A 74 -7.25 18.74 -2.41
N ILE A 75 -7.40 18.68 -3.73
CA ILE A 75 -8.10 19.70 -4.53
C ILE A 75 -9.40 19.17 -5.15
N LYS A 76 -9.75 17.90 -4.89
CA LYS A 76 -10.92 17.19 -5.41
C LYS A 76 -11.07 17.29 -6.94
N LYS A 77 -9.96 17.08 -7.68
CA LYS A 77 -9.94 17.19 -9.15
C LYS A 77 -9.09 16.10 -9.78
N TRP A 78 -9.52 15.65 -10.96
CA TRP A 78 -8.70 14.82 -11.84
C TRP A 78 -7.54 15.63 -12.42
N LYS A 79 -6.36 15.02 -12.44
CA LYS A 79 -5.13 15.61 -12.95
C LYS A 79 -4.37 14.58 -13.76
N GLU A 80 -3.87 15.00 -14.92
CA GLU A 80 -2.85 14.24 -15.62
C GLU A 80 -1.58 14.23 -14.77
N ARG A 81 -1.04 13.03 -14.54
CA ARG A 81 0.13 12.80 -13.70
C ARG A 81 1.06 11.83 -14.38
N TYR A 82 2.35 12.08 -14.22
CA TYR A 82 3.38 11.14 -14.60
C TYR A 82 3.62 10.18 -13.43
N ILE A 83 3.29 8.91 -13.63
CA ILE A 83 3.44 7.85 -12.63
C ILE A 83 4.69 7.05 -12.96
N VAL A 84 5.50 6.78 -11.93
CA VAL A 84 6.66 5.87 -12.01
C VAL A 84 6.56 4.78 -10.95
N VAL A 85 6.90 3.56 -11.34
CA VAL A 85 7.07 2.43 -10.42
C VAL A 85 8.56 2.13 -10.32
N LYS A 86 9.10 2.22 -9.10
CA LYS A 86 10.52 2.00 -8.83
C LYS A 86 10.81 0.55 -8.46
N ASN A 87 12.09 0.20 -8.38
CA ASN A 87 12.55 -1.16 -8.04
C ASN A 87 12.26 -1.59 -6.60
N ASP A 88 11.86 -0.67 -5.73
CA ASP A 88 11.27 -0.96 -4.42
C ASP A 88 9.73 -1.14 -4.48
N PHE A 89 9.17 -1.18 -5.69
CA PHE A 89 7.74 -1.27 -6.00
C PHE A 89 6.90 -0.09 -5.46
N ALA A 90 7.54 1.02 -5.07
CA ALA A 90 6.83 2.24 -4.77
C ALA A 90 6.26 2.84 -6.05
N ILE A 91 5.00 3.26 -5.97
CA ILE A 91 4.30 4.02 -7.01
C ILE A 91 4.42 5.49 -6.63
N GLU A 92 5.03 6.30 -7.49
CA GLU A 92 5.21 7.74 -7.28
C GLU A 92 4.49 8.54 -8.36
N SER A 93 3.81 9.62 -7.95
CA SER A 93 3.09 10.53 -8.84
C SER A 93 3.81 11.86 -8.95
N TYR A 94 3.97 12.36 -10.17
CA TYR A 94 4.61 13.63 -10.50
C TYR A 94 3.68 14.50 -11.35
N GLU A 95 3.88 15.81 -11.32
CA GLU A 95 3.10 16.75 -12.14
C GLU A 95 3.19 16.41 -13.63
N ASN A 96 4.40 16.07 -14.10
CA ASN A 96 4.71 15.64 -15.47
C ASN A 96 6.10 14.99 -15.50
N LYS A 97 6.49 14.48 -16.68
CA LYS A 97 7.78 13.80 -16.89
C LYS A 97 8.97 14.74 -16.66
N GLU A 98 8.85 16.02 -17.03
CA GLU A 98 9.92 17.01 -16.84
C GLU A 98 10.20 17.28 -15.36
N ALA A 99 9.15 17.36 -14.55
CA ALA A 99 9.29 17.51 -13.09
C ALA A 99 10.02 16.31 -12.48
N TYR A 100 9.68 15.10 -12.92
CA TYR A 100 10.40 13.88 -12.51
C TYR A 100 11.88 13.94 -12.89
N GLN A 101 12.19 14.26 -14.16
CA GLN A 101 13.57 14.34 -14.67
C GLN A 101 14.40 15.42 -13.98
N LYS A 102 13.77 16.51 -13.52
CA LYS A 102 14.42 17.57 -12.75
C LYS A 102 14.59 17.23 -11.25
N GLY A 103 14.18 16.04 -10.82
CA GLY A 103 14.28 15.60 -9.44
C GLY A 103 13.30 16.28 -8.50
N ALA A 104 12.13 16.70 -8.99
CA ALA A 104 11.07 17.25 -8.14
C ALA A 104 10.65 16.22 -7.07
N THR A 105 10.06 16.68 -5.97
CA THR A 105 9.44 15.78 -4.99
C THR A 105 8.14 15.21 -5.57
N PRO A 106 7.88 13.90 -5.43
CA PRO A 106 6.61 13.33 -5.87
C PRO A 106 5.44 13.93 -5.08
N LYS A 107 4.31 14.07 -5.76
CA LYS A 107 3.03 14.51 -5.20
C LYS A 107 2.42 13.46 -4.28
N SER A 108 2.67 12.19 -4.59
CA SER A 108 2.33 11.06 -3.72
C SER A 108 3.32 9.93 -3.94
N ARG A 109 3.54 9.14 -2.90
CA ARG A 109 4.32 7.89 -2.93
C ARG A 109 3.56 6.83 -2.16
N ILE A 110 3.25 5.71 -2.81
CA ILE A 110 2.45 4.64 -2.23
C ILE A 110 3.21 3.33 -2.36
N LEU A 111 3.25 2.56 -1.28
CA LEU A 111 3.61 1.15 -1.31
C LEU A 111 2.30 0.35 -1.33
N PRO A 112 1.96 -0.37 -2.43
CA PRO A 112 0.67 -1.03 -2.58
C PRO A 112 0.53 -2.33 -1.74
N ALA A 113 1.35 -2.49 -0.70
CA ALA A 113 1.36 -3.68 0.14
C ALA A 113 0.02 -3.88 0.87
N GLY A 114 -0.55 -5.08 0.78
CA GLY A 114 -1.82 -5.43 1.41
C GLY A 114 -3.05 -4.76 0.78
N GLY A 115 -2.89 -4.02 -0.33
CA GLY A 115 -3.98 -3.41 -1.08
C GLY A 115 -4.61 -4.35 -2.12
N LYS A 116 -5.64 -3.85 -2.80
CA LYS A 116 -6.26 -4.50 -3.96
C LYS A 116 -6.38 -3.51 -5.11
N VAL A 117 -6.15 -4.00 -6.32
CA VAL A 117 -6.43 -3.29 -7.56
C VAL A 117 -7.79 -3.77 -8.07
N LEU A 118 -8.70 -2.83 -8.32
CA LEU A 118 -10.03 -3.10 -8.86
C LEU A 118 -10.23 -2.25 -10.11
N THR A 119 -11.04 -2.75 -11.04
CA THR A 119 -11.36 -2.05 -12.30
C THR A 119 -12.86 -1.86 -12.50
N SER A 120 -13.66 -2.31 -11.53
CA SER A 120 -15.11 -2.15 -11.50
C SER A 120 -15.50 -1.33 -10.28
N GLU A 121 -16.38 -0.35 -10.49
CA GLU A 121 -16.96 0.47 -9.42
C GLU A 121 -17.75 -0.39 -8.43
N ASP A 122 -18.54 -1.34 -8.94
CA ASP A 122 -19.35 -2.22 -8.11
C ASP A 122 -18.48 -3.08 -7.17
N GLU A 123 -17.36 -3.61 -7.68
CA GLU A 123 -16.41 -4.38 -6.87
C GLU A 123 -15.74 -3.51 -5.80
N TYR A 124 -15.37 -2.29 -6.15
CA TYR A 124 -14.79 -1.31 -5.23
C TYR A 124 -15.76 -0.92 -4.12
N ASN A 125 -17.01 -0.62 -4.46
CA ASN A 125 -18.05 -0.26 -3.50
C ASN A 125 -18.37 -1.43 -2.57
N LEU A 126 -18.58 -2.63 -3.11
CA LEU A 126 -18.83 -3.84 -2.32
C LEU A 126 -17.70 -4.13 -1.32
N LEU A 127 -16.44 -3.97 -1.76
CA LEU A 127 -15.29 -4.14 -0.88
C LEU A 127 -15.24 -3.06 0.19
N SER A 128 -15.42 -1.80 -0.20
CA SER A 128 -15.37 -0.66 0.71
C SER A 128 -16.45 -0.74 1.78
N ASP A 129 -17.69 -1.05 1.42
CA ASP A 129 -18.82 -1.20 2.35
C ASP A 129 -18.59 -2.33 3.36
N ARG A 130 -17.94 -3.42 2.94
CA ARG A 130 -17.61 -4.54 3.83
C ARG A 130 -16.60 -4.15 4.91
N PHE A 131 -15.61 -3.33 4.57
CA PHE A 131 -14.52 -2.97 5.47
C PHE A 131 -14.79 -1.67 6.26
N PHE A 132 -15.61 -0.79 5.70
CA PHE A 132 -16.00 0.48 6.28
C PHE A 132 -17.52 0.64 6.26
N PRO A 133 -18.27 -0.27 6.93
CA PRO A 133 -19.72 -0.18 6.96
C PRO A 133 -20.14 1.14 7.62
N ASP A 134 -21.11 1.83 7.01
CA ASP A 134 -21.70 3.02 7.63
C ASP A 134 -22.41 2.61 8.93
N PRO A 135 -21.99 3.14 10.10
CA PRO A 135 -22.60 2.78 11.37
C PRO A 135 -24.04 3.30 11.54
N ILE A 136 -24.52 4.19 10.66
CA ILE A 136 -25.81 4.87 10.77
C ILE A 136 -26.79 4.47 9.64
N ALA A 137 -26.30 3.94 8.51
CA ALA A 137 -27.16 3.57 7.40
C ALA A 137 -28.10 2.40 7.76
N SER A 138 -29.41 2.68 7.76
CA SER A 138 -30.44 1.63 7.63
C SER A 138 -30.23 0.89 6.31
N SER A 139 -30.56 -0.40 6.26
CA SER A 139 -30.37 -1.33 5.13
C SER A 139 -31.02 -0.97 3.79
N GLU A 140 -31.57 0.24 3.66
CA GLU A 140 -32.11 0.76 2.42
C GLU A 140 -30.97 1.47 1.68
N LYS A 141 -30.56 0.87 0.55
CA LYS A 141 -29.63 1.46 -0.43
C LYS A 141 -30.24 2.73 -1.02
N ASP A 142 -30.23 3.82 -0.27
CA ASP A 142 -30.44 5.14 -0.85
C ASP A 142 -29.20 5.49 -1.67
N ASN A 143 -29.44 6.04 -2.86
CA ASN A 143 -28.43 6.46 -3.84
C ASN A 143 -27.41 7.43 -3.22
N ALA A 144 -26.42 6.91 -2.50
CA ALA A 144 -25.29 7.67 -2.04
C ALA A 144 -24.52 8.12 -3.29
N GLN A 145 -24.37 9.44 -3.46
CA GLN A 145 -23.51 9.95 -4.53
C GLN A 145 -22.09 9.38 -4.37
N PRO A 146 -21.47 8.91 -5.46
CA PRO A 146 -20.12 8.39 -5.40
C PRO A 146 -19.17 9.47 -4.89
N PHE A 147 -18.26 9.08 -3.98
CA PHE A 147 -17.29 9.99 -3.37
C PHE A 147 -16.37 10.63 -4.42
N VAL A 148 -16.11 9.91 -5.52
CA VAL A 148 -15.35 10.37 -6.68
C VAL A 148 -16.15 10.04 -7.94
N VAL A 149 -16.48 11.05 -8.75
CA VAL A 149 -17.02 10.82 -10.09
C VAL A 149 -15.85 10.53 -11.03
N LEU A 150 -15.79 9.32 -11.56
CA LEU A 150 -14.71 8.87 -12.43
C LEU A 150 -14.87 9.30 -13.89
N PRO A 151 -13.75 9.49 -14.63
CA PRO A 151 -13.77 9.54 -16.07
C PRO A 151 -14.30 8.21 -16.61
N LYS A 152 -15.12 8.25 -17.66
CA LYS A 152 -15.90 7.08 -18.14
C LYS A 152 -15.07 5.91 -18.68
N GLU A 153 -13.76 6.06 -18.91
CA GLU A 153 -12.96 5.04 -19.60
C GLU A 153 -11.84 4.49 -18.71
N PHE A 154 -11.89 3.17 -18.47
CA PHE A 154 -10.88 2.36 -17.77
C PHE A 154 -10.51 2.79 -16.34
N PRO A 155 -11.46 2.86 -15.39
CA PRO A 155 -11.16 3.24 -14.02
C PRO A 155 -10.28 2.19 -13.33
N VAL A 156 -9.34 2.66 -12.51
CA VAL A 156 -8.51 1.80 -11.65
C VAL A 156 -8.59 2.31 -10.22
N TYR A 157 -8.99 1.42 -9.31
CA TYR A 157 -9.09 1.71 -7.89
C TYR A 157 -7.96 0.98 -7.17
N LEU A 158 -7.12 1.74 -6.46
CA LEU A 158 -6.13 1.20 -5.55
C LEU A 158 -6.69 1.25 -4.12
N TRP A 159 -7.37 0.18 -3.72
CA TRP A 159 -7.95 0.04 -2.39
C TRP A 159 -6.86 -0.36 -1.38
N GLN A 160 -6.86 0.27 -0.20
CA GLN A 160 -5.94 -0.05 0.90
C GLN A 160 -6.68 -0.08 2.26
N PRO A 161 -6.41 -1.05 3.14
CA PRO A 161 -7.20 -1.23 4.36
C PRO A 161 -6.98 -0.12 5.42
N PHE A 162 -5.80 0.49 5.45
CA PHE A 162 -5.41 1.45 6.50
C PHE A 162 -4.83 2.76 5.95
N LEU A 163 -4.82 2.90 4.62
CA LEU A 163 -4.28 4.06 3.91
C LEU A 163 -5.35 4.59 2.96
N ARG A 164 -5.11 5.79 2.45
CA ARG A 164 -6.00 6.41 1.47
C ARG A 164 -6.03 5.60 0.20
N HIS A 165 -7.22 5.49 -0.38
CA HIS A 165 -7.39 4.81 -1.66
C HIS A 165 -6.89 5.71 -2.81
N GLY A 166 -6.36 5.09 -3.86
CA GLY A 166 -6.01 5.77 -5.10
C GLY A 166 -7.08 5.57 -6.16
N TYR A 167 -7.28 6.59 -7.01
CA TYR A 167 -8.18 6.60 -8.16
C TYR A 167 -7.49 7.29 -9.33
#